data_AF-A0A9D2CMF5-F1
#
_entry.id   AF-A0A9D2CMF5-F1
#
_cell.length_a   1.000
_cell.length_b   1.000
_cell.length_c   1.000
_cell.angle_alpha   90.00
_cell.angle_beta   90.00
_cell.angle_gamma   90.00
#
_symmetry.space_group_name_H-M   'P 1'
#
loop_
_entity.id
_entity.type
_entity.pdbx_description
1 polymer ?
#
loop_
_entity_poly.entity_id
_entity_poly.type
_entity_poly.pdbx_seq_one_letter_code
_entity_poly.pdbx_strand_id
1 'polypeptide(L)'
;MIDKANSQDSLIVLTEGAIITALAMGLSYVPHSTGVSSVEFVYGLIPMSIYALRRGLKPGLMAGLVWGLLDMFLRGLGGGVLNPLQGFVEYPLAFGVVGLIGLGSVRVQRAIRDGKSGLGLIIFYSAIGFLAKYFLHFIAGGIYWGSYAPKSMNPWIYSLVINGGSFIANMIMLIVLAILLNRIFKQLIIPRN
;
A
#
# COMPACT_ATOMS: atom_id res chain seq x y z
N MET A 1 18.60 6.06 -32.81
CA MET A 1 17.51 5.07 -32.78
C MET A 1 17.37 4.64 -31.32
N ILE A 2 16.55 5.33 -30.53
CA ILE A 2 16.31 4.95 -29.13
C ILE A 2 15.54 3.64 -29.17
N ASP A 3 16.03 2.61 -28.45
CA ASP A 3 15.53 1.25 -28.48
C ASP A 3 14.00 1.18 -28.28
N LYS A 4 13.27 0.95 -29.37
CA LYS A 4 11.80 0.83 -29.36
C LYS A 4 11.33 -0.21 -28.34
N ALA A 5 12.08 -1.30 -28.16
CA ALA A 5 11.79 -2.35 -27.17
C ALA A 5 11.78 -1.81 -25.72
N ASN A 6 12.74 -0.96 -25.37
CA ASN A 6 12.84 -0.38 -24.02
C ASN A 6 11.72 0.66 -23.76
N SER A 7 11.28 1.35 -24.82
CA SER A 7 10.16 2.30 -24.75
C SER A 7 8.80 1.61 -24.57
N GLN A 8 8.59 0.47 -25.22
CA GLN A 8 7.33 -0.30 -25.11
C GLN A 8 7.19 -0.94 -23.72
N ASP A 9 8.28 -1.51 -23.19
CA ASP A 9 8.29 -2.04 -21.82
C ASP A 9 8.01 -0.95 -20.79
N SER A 10 8.61 0.23 -20.97
CA SER A 10 8.37 1.39 -20.12
C SER A 10 6.91 1.85 -20.16
N LEU A 11 6.31 1.91 -21.35
CA LEU A 11 4.89 2.26 -21.52
C LEU A 11 3.96 1.25 -20.84
N ILE A 12 4.24 -0.05 -20.94
CA ILE A 12 3.44 -1.09 -20.29
C ILE A 12 3.55 -0.94 -18.76
N VAL A 13 4.74 -0.72 -18.22
CA VAL A 13 4.95 -0.53 -16.77
C VAL A 13 4.17 0.67 -16.25
N LEU A 14 4.23 1.79 -16.97
CA LEU A 14 3.49 3.01 -16.64
C LEU A 14 1.97 2.79 -16.72
N THR A 15 1.50 2.12 -17.77
CA THR A 15 0.07 1.82 -17.97
C THR A 15 -0.46 0.91 -16.86
N GLU A 16 0.26 -0.16 -16.52
CA GLU A 16 -0.11 -1.03 -15.40
C GLU A 16 -0.12 -0.25 -14.08
N GLY A 17 0.87 0.62 -13.85
CA GLY A 17 0.92 1.46 -12.66
C GLY A 17 -0.28 2.39 -12.55
N ALA A 18 -0.64 3.07 -13.64
CA ALA A 18 -1.81 3.93 -13.69
C ALA A 18 -3.12 3.16 -13.42
N ILE A 19 -3.29 1.99 -14.03
CA ILE A 19 -4.47 1.13 -13.81
C ILE A 19 -4.55 0.69 -12.36
N ILE A 20 -3.44 0.24 -11.78
CA ILE A 20 -3.40 -0.25 -10.39
C ILE A 20 -3.64 0.89 -9.40
N THR A 21 -3.03 2.05 -9.62
CA THR A 21 -3.27 3.25 -8.81
C THR A 21 -4.73 3.71 -8.89
N ALA A 22 -5.33 3.73 -10.10
CA ALA A 22 -6.74 4.06 -10.26
C ALA A 22 -7.67 3.04 -9.58
N LEU A 23 -7.35 1.74 -9.68
CA LEU A 23 -8.07 0.68 -8.98
C LEU A 23 -7.97 0.84 -7.46
N ALA A 24 -6.76 1.07 -6.94
CA ALA A 24 -6.52 1.29 -5.51
C ALA A 24 -7.30 2.51 -5.00
N MET A 25 -7.32 3.60 -5.77
CA MET A 25 -8.11 4.79 -5.47
C MET A 25 -9.62 4.53 -5.52
N GLY A 26 -10.11 3.80 -6.54
CA GLY A 26 -11.52 3.42 -6.62
C GLY A 26 -11.96 2.56 -5.44
N LEU A 27 -11.11 1.64 -5.01
CA LEU A 27 -11.34 0.81 -3.82
C LEU A 27 -11.38 1.61 -2.52
N SER A 28 -10.74 2.80 -2.44
CA SER A 28 -10.87 3.70 -1.29
C SER A 28 -12.30 4.24 -1.11
N TYR A 29 -13.19 4.15 -2.11
CA TYR A 29 -14.60 4.55 -1.98
C TYR A 29 -15.51 3.43 -1.50
N VAL A 30 -15.03 2.19 -1.48
CA VAL A 30 -15.76 1.07 -0.86
C VAL A 30 -15.72 1.25 0.67
N PRO A 31 -16.83 1.07 1.41
CA PRO A 31 -16.82 1.19 2.87
C PRO A 31 -15.72 0.33 3.51
N HIS A 32 -14.79 0.97 4.22
CA HIS A 32 -13.57 0.36 4.72
C HIS A 32 -13.31 0.61 6.22
N SER A 33 -14.06 1.51 6.85
CA SER A 33 -13.96 1.78 8.28
C SER A 33 -14.79 0.78 9.08
N THR A 34 -14.19 0.07 10.03
CA THR A 34 -14.96 -0.80 10.92
C THR A 34 -15.30 -0.10 12.24
N GLY A 35 -16.60 0.20 12.43
CA GLY A 35 -17.19 0.55 13.72
C GLY A 35 -16.67 1.84 14.37
N VAL A 36 -16.70 1.88 15.71
CA VAL A 36 -16.38 3.04 16.55
C VAL A 36 -14.85 3.33 16.61
N SER A 37 -14.01 2.46 16.06
CA SER A 37 -12.58 2.42 16.34
C SER A 37 -11.67 3.02 15.27
N SER A 38 -12.16 3.72 14.24
CA SER A 38 -11.35 4.34 13.15
C SER A 38 -10.29 3.41 12.51
N VAL A 39 -10.37 2.10 12.73
CA VAL A 39 -9.51 1.08 12.12
C VAL A 39 -10.03 0.85 10.71
N GLU A 40 -9.13 0.87 9.73
CA GLU A 40 -9.48 0.86 8.31
C GLU A 40 -8.92 -0.35 7.56
N PHE A 41 -9.74 -0.92 6.68
CA PHE A 41 -9.33 -1.88 5.65
C PHE A 41 -8.98 -1.17 4.35
N VAL A 42 -7.70 -0.96 4.09
CA VAL A 42 -7.23 -0.29 2.88
C VAL A 42 -7.10 -1.31 1.75
N TYR A 43 -8.22 -1.63 1.10
CA TYR A 43 -8.30 -2.66 0.04
C TYR A 43 -7.30 -2.45 -1.10
N GLY A 44 -6.98 -1.20 -1.44
CA GLY A 44 -6.00 -0.85 -2.46
C GLY A 44 -4.58 -1.37 -2.20
N LEU A 45 -4.26 -1.73 -0.95
CA LEU A 45 -2.98 -2.35 -0.61
C LEU A 45 -2.78 -3.71 -1.31
N ILE A 46 -3.85 -4.46 -1.58
CA ILE A 46 -3.76 -5.77 -2.25
C ILE A 46 -3.24 -5.65 -3.71
N PRO A 47 -3.90 -4.89 -4.61
CA PRO A 47 -3.37 -4.71 -5.96
C PRO A 47 -2.02 -3.98 -5.96
N MET A 48 -1.77 -3.08 -5.02
CA MET A 48 -0.45 -2.42 -4.86
C MET A 48 0.67 -3.40 -4.48
N SER A 49 0.43 -4.34 -3.56
CA SER A 49 1.39 -5.38 -3.22
C SER A 49 1.74 -6.23 -4.43
N ILE A 50 0.73 -6.63 -5.21
CA ILE A 50 0.92 -7.41 -6.44
C ILE A 50 1.74 -6.62 -7.46
N TYR A 51 1.39 -5.35 -7.69
CA TYR A 51 2.08 -4.50 -8.66
C TYR A 51 3.54 -4.22 -8.27
N ALA A 52 3.81 -3.89 -7.00
CA ALA A 52 5.16 -3.66 -6.52
C ALA A 52 6.02 -4.94 -6.66
N LEU A 53 5.48 -6.12 -6.37
CA LEU A 53 6.17 -7.39 -6.60
C LEU A 53 6.33 -7.73 -8.10
N ARG A 54 5.42 -7.29 -8.95
CA ARG A 54 5.46 -7.49 -10.41
C ARG A 54 6.48 -6.59 -11.11
N ARG A 55 6.51 -5.30 -10.79
CA ARG A 55 7.31 -4.28 -11.50
C ARG A 55 8.51 -3.76 -10.70
N GLY A 56 8.64 -4.15 -9.43
CA GLY A 56 9.78 -3.83 -8.60
C GLY A 56 9.63 -2.53 -7.81
N LEU A 57 10.72 -2.17 -7.13
CA LEU A 57 10.74 -1.06 -6.17
C LEU A 57 10.38 0.28 -6.80
N LYS A 58 11.06 0.70 -7.87
CA LYS A 58 10.87 2.03 -8.46
C LYS A 58 9.43 2.24 -8.95
N PRO A 59 8.83 1.34 -9.77
CA PRO A 59 7.44 1.51 -10.19
C PRO A 59 6.46 1.44 -9.02
N GLY A 60 6.71 0.55 -8.04
CA GLY A 60 5.89 0.46 -6.83
C GLY A 60 5.88 1.76 -6.02
N LEU A 61 7.04 2.39 -5.81
CA LEU A 61 7.16 3.68 -5.11
C LEU A 61 6.41 4.79 -5.86
N MET A 62 6.56 4.85 -7.18
CA MET A 62 5.88 5.87 -8.01
C MET A 62 4.37 5.69 -8.01
N ALA A 63 3.87 4.47 -8.20
CA ALA A 63 2.44 4.18 -8.18
C ALA A 63 1.81 4.47 -6.81
N GLY A 64 2.53 4.15 -5.72
CA GLY A 64 2.13 4.50 -4.36
C GLY A 64 2.09 6.00 -4.12
N LEU A 65 3.10 6.74 -4.60
CA LEU A 65 3.15 8.19 -4.49
C LEU A 65 1.99 8.85 -5.23
N VAL A 66 1.71 8.42 -6.47
CA VAL A 66 0.57 8.93 -7.25
C VAL A 66 -0.75 8.58 -6.57
N TRP A 67 -0.88 7.38 -6.00
CA TRP A 67 -2.07 7.01 -5.23
C TRP A 67 -2.25 7.92 -4.00
N GLY A 68 -1.17 8.21 -3.26
CA GLY A 68 -1.21 9.15 -2.14
C GLY A 68 -1.62 10.56 -2.57
N LEU A 69 -1.10 11.06 -3.70
CA LEU A 69 -1.54 12.35 -4.25
C LEU A 69 -3.03 12.35 -4.60
N LEU A 70 -3.52 11.31 -5.28
CA LEU A 70 -4.93 11.17 -5.61
C LEU A 70 -5.81 11.13 -4.35
N ASP A 71 -5.42 10.33 -3.36
CA ASP A 71 -6.17 10.23 -2.10
C ASP A 71 -6.19 11.57 -1.35
N MET A 72 -5.06 12.30 -1.34
CA MET A 72 -4.99 13.65 -0.79
C MET A 72 -5.97 14.59 -1.48
N PHE A 73 -5.94 14.68 -2.81
CA PHE A 73 -6.77 15.64 -3.55
C PHE A 73 -8.25 15.28 -3.55
N LEU A 74 -8.59 13.99 -3.66
CA LEU A 74 -9.96 13.52 -3.85
C LEU A 74 -10.69 13.23 -2.53
N ARG A 75 -9.96 12.97 -1.45
CA ARG A 75 -10.53 12.66 -0.13
C ARG A 75 -9.93 13.54 0.97
N GLY A 76 -8.61 13.68 1.01
CA GLY A 76 -7.90 14.35 2.10
C GLY A 76 -8.23 15.83 2.25
N LEU A 77 -8.32 16.60 1.16
CA LEU A 77 -8.66 18.03 1.20
C LEU A 77 -10.09 18.29 1.71
N GLY A 78 -10.95 17.26 1.79
CA GLY A 78 -12.29 17.35 2.38
C GLY A 78 -12.33 17.34 3.91
N GLY A 79 -11.17 17.33 4.59
CA GLY A 79 -11.10 17.42 6.06
C GLY A 79 -10.01 16.57 6.74
N GLY A 80 -9.26 15.78 5.97
CA GLY A 80 -8.15 14.96 6.47
C GLY A 80 -6.76 15.63 6.39
N VAL A 81 -6.63 16.75 5.67
CA VAL A 81 -5.39 17.56 5.62
C VAL A 81 -5.50 18.74 6.58
N LEU A 82 -4.76 18.68 7.68
CA LEU A 82 -4.75 19.68 8.75
C LEU A 82 -3.70 20.77 8.50
N ASN A 83 -2.58 20.41 7.88
CA ASN A 83 -1.53 21.34 7.46
C ASN A 83 -0.66 20.68 6.36
N PRO A 84 0.19 21.44 5.64
CA PRO A 84 0.97 20.91 4.52
C PRO A 84 1.91 19.75 4.89
N LEU A 85 2.54 19.79 6.07
CA LEU A 85 3.46 18.74 6.50
C LEU A 85 2.72 17.44 6.82
N GLN A 86 1.64 17.52 7.58
CA GLN A 86 0.78 16.37 7.88
C GLN A 86 0.20 15.79 6.58
N GLY A 87 -0.31 16.63 5.69
CA GLY A 87 -0.83 16.21 4.38
C GLY A 87 0.24 15.49 3.53
N PHE A 88 1.46 16.01 3.48
CA PHE A 88 2.55 15.34 2.76
C PHE A 88 2.91 13.98 3.38
N VAL A 89 3.01 13.92 4.70
CA VAL A 89 3.43 12.70 5.44
C VAL A 89 2.38 11.60 5.31
N GLU A 90 1.11 11.91 5.53
CA GLU A 90 0.04 10.90 5.59
C GLU A 90 -0.46 10.46 4.22
N TYR A 91 -0.22 11.25 3.17
CA TYR A 91 -0.71 10.94 1.84
C TYR A 91 0.45 10.57 0.89
N PRO A 92 1.12 11.48 0.15
CA PRO A 92 2.20 11.11 -0.76
C PRO A 92 3.27 10.19 -0.16
N LEU A 93 3.76 10.52 1.04
CA LEU A 93 4.86 9.77 1.65
C LEU A 93 4.40 8.40 2.16
N ALA A 94 3.35 8.34 2.99
CA ALA A 94 2.86 7.08 3.54
C ALA A 94 2.40 6.09 2.47
N PHE A 95 1.75 6.56 1.42
CA PHE A 95 1.34 5.71 0.29
C PHE A 95 2.52 5.38 -0.62
N GLY A 96 3.44 6.32 -0.84
CA GLY A 96 4.68 6.08 -1.58
C GLY A 96 5.52 4.95 -1.00
N VAL A 97 5.73 4.93 0.32
CA VAL A 97 6.54 3.89 0.98
C VAL A 97 5.92 2.49 0.95
N VAL A 98 4.63 2.34 0.61
CA VAL A 98 4.04 1.03 0.28
C VAL A 98 4.81 0.39 -0.89
N GLY A 99 5.42 1.17 -1.78
CA GLY A 99 6.28 0.65 -2.83
C GLY A 99 7.49 -0.16 -2.37
N LEU A 100 7.90 -0.07 -1.09
CA LEU A 100 9.00 -0.86 -0.52
C LEU A 100 8.78 -2.37 -0.63
N ILE A 101 7.54 -2.82 -0.81
CA ILE A 101 7.20 -4.22 -1.14
C ILE A 101 7.99 -4.71 -2.36
N GLY A 102 8.26 -3.82 -3.32
CA GLY A 102 9.02 -4.12 -4.53
C GLY A 102 10.48 -4.54 -4.29
N LEU A 103 11.03 -4.36 -3.09
CA LEU A 103 12.30 -4.99 -2.67
C LEU A 103 12.26 -6.52 -2.81
N GLY A 104 11.07 -7.11 -2.71
CA GLY A 104 10.83 -8.54 -2.83
C GLY A 104 10.70 -9.05 -4.25
N SER A 105 10.55 -8.16 -5.24
CA SER A 105 10.12 -8.50 -6.61
C SER A 105 10.97 -9.63 -7.22
N VAL A 106 12.30 -9.46 -7.27
CA VAL A 106 13.21 -10.47 -7.84
C VAL A 106 13.12 -11.82 -7.09
N ARG A 107 13.11 -11.79 -5.75
CA ARG A 107 13.12 -13.02 -4.93
C ARG A 107 11.80 -13.78 -5.04
N VAL A 108 10.68 -13.07 -4.99
CA VAL A 108 9.33 -13.64 -5.13
C VAL A 108 9.15 -14.22 -6.53
N GLN A 109 9.48 -13.46 -7.59
CA GLN A 109 9.33 -13.94 -8.97
C GLN A 109 10.20 -15.17 -9.24
N ARG A 110 11.45 -15.20 -8.74
CA ARG A 110 12.32 -16.37 -8.84
C ARG A 110 11.70 -17.58 -8.15
N ALA A 111 11.26 -17.44 -6.91
CA ALA A 111 10.62 -18.55 -6.18
C ALA A 111 9.40 -19.11 -6.93
N ILE A 112 8.56 -18.25 -7.51
CA ILE A 112 7.38 -18.68 -8.29
C ILE A 112 7.81 -19.39 -9.59
N ARG A 113 8.80 -18.87 -10.31
CA ARG A 113 9.31 -19.48 -11.56
C ARG A 113 9.98 -20.84 -11.32
N ASP A 114 10.66 -21.00 -10.19
CA ASP A 114 11.29 -22.25 -9.76
C ASP A 114 10.26 -23.29 -9.24
N GLY A 115 8.96 -23.02 -9.34
CA GLY A 115 7.90 -23.89 -8.82
C GLY A 115 7.79 -23.92 -7.28
N LYS A 116 8.58 -23.10 -6.56
CA LYS A 116 8.55 -23.01 -5.10
C LYS A 116 7.38 -22.15 -4.62
N SER A 117 7.05 -22.27 -3.33
CA SER A 117 6.04 -21.39 -2.73
C SER A 117 6.62 -19.99 -2.51
N GLY A 118 6.07 -18.99 -3.22
CA GLY A 118 6.39 -17.57 -2.99
C GLY A 118 5.63 -16.93 -1.82
N LEU A 119 4.70 -17.66 -1.18
CA LEU A 119 3.74 -17.10 -0.22
C LEU A 119 4.41 -16.39 0.97
N GLY A 120 5.38 -17.05 1.61
CA GLY A 120 6.10 -16.46 2.74
C GLY A 120 6.86 -15.19 2.37
N LEU A 121 7.45 -15.15 1.18
CA LEU A 121 8.12 -13.96 0.66
C LEU A 121 7.12 -12.84 0.36
N ILE A 122 5.97 -13.15 -0.26
CA ILE A 122 4.90 -12.17 -0.52
C ILE A 122 4.46 -11.51 0.80
N ILE A 123 4.18 -12.32 1.82
CA ILE A 123 3.75 -11.82 3.14
C ILE A 123 4.85 -10.96 3.77
N PHE A 124 6.09 -11.44 3.79
CA PHE A 124 7.22 -10.73 4.39
C PHE A 124 7.45 -9.35 3.75
N TYR A 125 7.55 -9.28 2.42
CA TYR A 125 7.80 -7.99 1.76
C TYR A 125 6.60 -7.05 1.84
N SER A 126 5.38 -7.60 1.81
CA SER A 126 4.17 -6.79 2.04
C SER A 126 4.14 -6.18 3.43
N ALA A 127 4.55 -6.95 4.45
CA ALA A 127 4.66 -6.46 5.82
C ALA A 127 5.65 -5.29 5.94
N ILE A 128 6.77 -5.30 5.20
CA ILE A 128 7.72 -4.17 5.18
C ILE A 128 7.04 -2.89 4.67
N GLY A 129 6.35 -2.95 3.54
CA GLY A 129 5.68 -1.77 2.98
C GLY A 129 4.52 -1.29 3.85
N PHE A 130 3.72 -2.20 4.38
CA PHE A 130 2.59 -1.84 5.24
C PHE A 130 3.08 -1.24 6.55
N LEU A 131 4.11 -1.85 7.18
CA LEU A 131 4.69 -1.33 8.41
C LEU A 131 5.27 0.07 8.20
N ALA A 132 5.95 0.33 7.08
CA ALA A 132 6.46 1.66 6.75
C ALA A 132 5.33 2.70 6.63
N LYS A 133 4.24 2.36 5.93
CA LYS A 133 3.03 3.22 5.82
C LYS A 133 2.45 3.53 7.20
N TYR A 134 2.15 2.49 7.98
CA TYR A 134 1.48 2.65 9.28
C TYR A 134 2.38 3.21 10.36
N PHE A 135 3.70 3.09 10.24
CA PHE A 135 4.65 3.80 11.10
C PHE A 135 4.54 5.31 10.89
N LEU A 136 4.46 5.78 9.64
CA LEU A 136 4.27 7.21 9.35
C LEU A 136 2.92 7.72 9.90
N HIS A 137 1.84 6.96 9.70
CA HIS A 137 0.55 7.32 10.28
C HIS A 137 0.52 7.23 11.81
N PHE A 138 1.27 6.32 12.42
CA PHE A 138 1.41 6.27 13.87
C PHE A 138 2.05 7.56 14.41
N ILE A 139 3.13 8.02 13.78
CA ILE A 139 3.78 9.29 14.14
C ILE A 139 2.83 10.47 13.91
N ALA A 140 2.19 10.54 12.75
CA ALA A 140 1.22 11.60 12.46
C ALA A 140 0.02 11.58 13.43
N GLY A 141 -0.48 10.39 13.77
CA GLY A 141 -1.58 10.20 14.72
C GLY A 141 -1.27 10.74 16.11
N GLY A 142 -0.05 10.49 16.61
CA GLY A 142 0.38 11.00 17.92
C GLY A 142 0.56 12.52 17.95
N ILE A 143 0.98 13.12 16.83
CA ILE A 143 1.24 14.56 16.72
C ILE A 143 -0.04 15.35 16.43
N TYR A 144 -0.87 14.89 15.49
CA TYR A 144 -1.93 15.69 14.88
C TYR A 144 -3.34 15.22 15.26
N TRP A 145 -3.52 13.95 15.62
CA TRP A 145 -4.84 13.35 15.83
C TRP A 145 -5.17 13.04 17.29
N GLY A 146 -4.36 13.55 18.24
CA GLY A 146 -4.56 13.33 19.66
C GLY A 146 -5.88 13.87 20.22
N SER A 147 -6.50 14.84 19.54
CA SER A 147 -7.81 15.40 19.91
C SER A 147 -8.96 14.39 19.79
N TYR A 148 -8.78 13.30 19.02
CA TYR A 148 -9.75 12.23 18.87
C TYR A 148 -9.59 11.13 19.92
N ALA A 149 -8.53 11.17 20.73
CA ALA A 149 -8.32 10.22 21.80
C ALA A 149 -9.39 10.38 22.91
N PRO A 150 -9.88 9.28 23.51
CA PRO A 150 -10.68 9.36 24.73
C PRO A 150 -9.97 10.19 25.81
N LYS A 151 -10.73 10.96 26.61
CA LYS A 151 -10.17 11.88 27.63
C LYS A 151 -9.17 11.23 28.59
N SER A 152 -9.29 9.93 28.83
CA SER A 152 -8.43 9.14 29.72
C SER A 152 -7.29 8.40 29.00
N MET A 153 -7.10 8.60 27.70
CA MET A 153 -6.15 7.84 26.88
C MET A 153 -5.03 8.74 26.37
N ASN A 154 -3.78 8.30 26.54
CA ASN A 154 -2.62 9.01 25.98
C ASN A 154 -2.71 9.01 24.43
N PRO A 155 -2.49 10.16 23.75
CA PRO A 155 -2.55 10.28 22.29
C PRO A 155 -1.70 9.28 21.51
N TRP A 156 -0.51 8.93 22.02
CA TRP A 156 0.37 7.94 21.39
C TRP A 156 -0.19 6.53 21.51
N ILE A 157 -0.80 6.19 22.64
CA ILE A 157 -1.47 4.90 22.80
C ILE A 157 -2.69 4.85 21.88
N TYR A 158 -3.46 5.94 21.79
CA TYR A 158 -4.58 6.04 20.85
C TYR A 158 -4.08 5.82 19.41
N SER A 159 -3.07 6.56 18.96
CA SER A 159 -2.47 6.40 17.65
C SER A 159 -1.96 4.97 17.38
N LEU A 160 -1.34 4.32 18.38
CA LEU A 160 -0.89 2.94 18.26
C LEU A 160 -2.05 1.97 18.06
N VAL A 161 -3.16 2.15 18.78
CA VAL A 161 -4.36 1.30 18.63
C VAL A 161 -4.97 1.47 17.24
N ILE A 162 -5.13 2.70 16.77
CA ILE A 162 -5.74 2.98 15.46
C ILE A 162 -4.84 2.48 14.32
N ASN A 163 -3.58 2.90 14.30
CA ASN A 163 -2.66 2.61 13.20
C ASN A 163 -2.09 1.20 13.27
N GLY A 164 -1.78 0.71 14.47
CA GLY A 164 -1.37 -0.67 14.70
C GLY A 164 -2.51 -1.65 14.43
N GLY A 165 -3.73 -1.33 14.85
CA GLY A 165 -4.92 -2.10 14.53
C GLY A 165 -5.18 -2.17 13.03
N SER A 166 -5.05 -1.04 12.33
CA SER A 166 -5.16 -0.99 10.87
C SER A 166 -4.06 -1.78 10.17
N PHE A 167 -2.81 -1.70 10.62
CA PHE A 167 -1.72 -2.55 10.11
C PHE A 167 -2.07 -4.04 10.24
N ILE A 168 -2.50 -4.48 11.42
CA ILE A 168 -2.86 -5.88 11.69
C ILE A 168 -4.03 -6.31 10.80
N ALA A 169 -5.09 -5.50 10.72
CA ALA A 169 -6.27 -5.80 9.91
C ALA A 169 -5.91 -6.00 8.42
N ASN A 170 -5.06 -5.11 7.87
CA ASN A 170 -4.64 -5.19 6.48
C ASN A 170 -3.66 -6.34 6.23
N MET A 171 -2.81 -6.68 7.20
CA MET A 171 -1.96 -7.87 7.12
C MET A 171 -2.78 -9.15 7.13
N ILE A 172 -3.80 -9.26 7.99
CA ILE A 172 -4.71 -10.41 8.02
C ILE A 172 -5.42 -10.53 6.67
N MET A 173 -5.97 -9.43 6.16
CA MET A 173 -6.63 -9.40 4.85
C MET A 173 -5.70 -9.91 3.75
N LEU A 174 -4.46 -9.40 3.69
CA LEU A 174 -3.47 -9.85 2.72
C LEU A 174 -3.16 -11.35 2.86
N ILE A 175 -2.93 -11.84 4.08
CA ILE A 175 -2.60 -13.24 4.34
C ILE A 175 -3.73 -14.15 3.87
N VAL A 176 -4.98 -13.84 4.24
CA VAL A 176 -6.16 -14.60 3.83
C VAL A 176 -6.28 -14.63 2.31
N LEU A 177 -6.20 -13.48 1.64
CA LEU A 177 -6.32 -13.40 0.18
C LEU A 177 -5.14 -14.08 -0.53
N ALA A 178 -3.91 -13.94 -0.02
CA ALA A 178 -2.74 -14.58 -0.62
C ALA A 178 -2.78 -16.11 -0.48
N ILE A 179 -3.38 -16.65 0.59
CA ILE A 179 -3.61 -18.09 0.77
C ILE A 179 -4.73 -18.57 -0.16
N LEU A 180 -5.92 -17.96 -0.09
CA LEU A 180 -7.10 -18.40 -0.84
C LEU A 180 -6.94 -18.21 -2.35
N LEU A 181 -6.28 -17.13 -2.77
CA LEU A 181 -6.10 -16.75 -4.18
C LEU A 181 -4.65 -16.92 -4.64
N ASN A 182 -3.89 -17.83 -4.02
CA ASN A 182 -2.46 -18.03 -4.30
C ASN A 182 -2.14 -18.19 -5.79
N ARG A 183 -2.99 -18.93 -6.54
CA ARG A 183 -2.82 -19.10 -7.99
C ARG A 183 -2.92 -17.78 -8.75
N ILE A 184 -3.87 -16.91 -8.36
CA ILE A 184 -4.08 -15.60 -8.98
C ILE A 184 -2.89 -14.69 -8.64
N PHE A 185 -2.46 -14.63 -7.38
CA PHE A 185 -1.28 -13.86 -6.97
C PHE A 185 -0.05 -14.25 -7.79
N LYS A 186 0.23 -15.56 -7.93
CA LYS A 186 1.36 -16.05 -8.74
C LYS A 186 1.26 -15.60 -10.19
N GLN A 187 0.08 -15.71 -10.80
CA GLN A 187 -0.12 -15.32 -12.19
C GLN A 187 0.04 -13.81 -12.41
N LEU A 188 -0.44 -12.98 -11.48
CA LEU A 188 -0.37 -11.53 -11.59
C LEU A 188 1.02 -10.98 -11.24
N ILE A 189 1.76 -11.62 -10.34
CA ILE A 189 3.12 -11.19 -9.97
C ILE A 189 4.13 -11.49 -11.10
N ILE A 190 3.94 -12.54 -11.89
CA ILE A 190 4.83 -12.84 -13.01
C ILE A 190 4.45 -12.00 -14.24
N PRO A 191 5.32 -11.07 -14.70
CA PRO A 191 5.11 -10.41 -15.99
C PRO A 191 5.15 -11.43 -17.12
N ARG A 192 4.20 -11.32 -18.05
CA ARG A 192 4.19 -12.04 -19.32
C ARG A 192 4.65 -11.04 -20.38
N ASN A 193 5.68 -11.43 -21.13
CA ASN A 193 6.17 -10.67 -22.26
C ASN A 193 5.25 -10.87 -23.47
#